data_AF-A0A1G0DS53-F1
#
_entry.id   AF-A0A1G0DS53-F1
#
_cell.length_a   1.000
_cell.length_b   1.000
_cell.length_c   1.000
_cell.angle_alpha   90.00
_cell.angle_beta   90.00
_cell.angle_gamma   90.00
#
_symmetry.space_group_name_H-M   'P 1'
#
loop_
_entity.id
_entity.type
_entity.pdbx_description
1 polymer ?
#
loop_
_entity_poly.entity_id
_entity_poly.type
_entity_poly.pdbx_seq_one_letter_code
_entity_poly.pdbx_strand_id
1 'polypeptide(L)'
;MATKKTTAAPATTPAKQAPVKQPAAPAKPPAASAVKPASKKTRKEHKVKVVRDSFTMPQDEYRKIAEIKEACLEQGLHVKKSEVLRAGLQALAKLGAAQLKNALGNLEKIKTGRPKKH
;
A
#
# COMPACT_ATOMS: atom_id res chain seq x y z
N MET A 1 46.65 -8.31 44.55
CA MET A 1 45.53 -9.07 45.13
C MET A 1 44.33 -8.90 44.20
N ALA A 2 43.48 -9.85 43.85
CA ALA A 2 43.46 -11.30 43.86
C ALA A 2 42.40 -11.67 42.81
N THR A 3 42.65 -12.75 42.09
CA THR A 3 41.91 -13.34 40.97
C THR A 3 40.53 -13.90 41.34
N LYS A 4 39.55 -13.94 40.41
CA LYS A 4 38.95 -15.22 39.92
C LYS A 4 37.89 -15.09 38.81
N LYS A 5 38.04 -15.96 37.82
CA LYS A 5 37.10 -16.40 36.76
C LYS A 5 35.96 -17.27 37.30
N THR A 6 34.91 -17.49 36.49
CA THR A 6 34.26 -18.79 36.08
C THR A 6 32.74 -18.56 35.83
N THR A 7 32.21 -18.57 34.59
CA THR A 7 31.62 -19.68 33.79
C THR A 7 30.36 -20.37 34.36
N ALA A 8 29.25 -20.36 33.59
CA ALA A 8 28.42 -21.52 33.21
C ALA A 8 26.91 -21.20 33.08
N ALA A 9 26.35 -21.56 31.92
CA ALA A 9 24.93 -21.55 31.60
C ALA A 9 24.18 -22.76 32.18
N PRO A 10 22.84 -22.72 32.22
CA PRO A 10 22.08 -23.92 31.94
C PRO A 10 21.02 -23.71 30.85
N ALA A 11 20.98 -24.68 29.94
CA ALA A 11 20.00 -24.84 28.88
C ALA A 11 18.65 -25.30 29.44
N THR A 12 17.55 -24.78 28.89
CA THR A 12 16.19 -25.30 29.09
C THR A 12 15.75 -26.04 27.85
N THR A 13 15.56 -27.36 27.97
CA THR A 13 14.87 -28.20 26.98
C THR A 13 13.87 -29.06 27.74
N PRO A 14 12.55 -28.90 27.51
CA PRO A 14 11.59 -29.88 27.99
C PRO A 14 11.32 -30.98 26.95
N ALA A 15 11.43 -32.20 27.44
CA ALA A 15 11.35 -33.45 26.71
C ALA A 15 9.96 -33.75 26.13
N LYS A 16 10.00 -34.40 24.97
CA LYS A 16 8.92 -34.98 24.20
C LYS A 16 8.32 -36.18 24.93
N GLN A 17 7.04 -36.08 25.34
CA GLN A 17 6.25 -37.22 25.80
C GLN A 17 5.25 -37.61 24.71
N ALA A 18 5.30 -38.89 24.31
CA ALA A 18 4.30 -39.52 23.45
C ALA A 18 3.30 -40.27 24.32
N PRO A 19 2.01 -40.30 23.92
CA PRO A 19 1.17 -41.46 24.21
C PRO A 19 0.63 -42.14 22.95
N VAL A 20 0.49 -43.46 23.09
CA VAL A 20 0.08 -44.48 22.13
C VAL A 20 -1.44 -44.73 22.15
N LYS A 21 -1.96 -45.09 20.96
CA LYS A 21 -3.11 -45.98 20.63
C LYS A 21 -4.58 -45.57 20.95
N GLN A 22 -5.28 -45.12 19.89
CA GLN A 22 -6.54 -45.59 19.22
C GLN A 22 -7.78 -46.04 20.06
N PRO A 23 -9.02 -46.16 19.50
CA PRO A 23 -9.53 -45.84 18.14
C PRO A 23 -10.94 -45.18 18.07
N ALA A 24 -11.35 -44.70 16.89
CA ALA A 24 -12.69 -44.86 16.25
C ALA A 24 -13.14 -43.64 15.44
N ALA A 25 -13.20 -43.77 14.10
CA ALA A 25 -14.40 -43.57 13.29
C ALA A 25 -14.06 -43.64 11.77
N PRO A 26 -14.92 -44.26 10.95
CA PRO A 26 -14.56 -44.85 9.66
C PRO A 26 -14.56 -43.89 8.45
N ALA A 27 -13.72 -44.23 7.47
CA ALA A 27 -13.59 -43.56 6.18
C ALA A 27 -14.50 -44.15 5.09
N LYS A 28 -15.21 -43.27 4.35
CA LYS A 28 -15.62 -43.28 2.91
C LYS A 28 -17.00 -42.61 2.72
N PRO A 29 -17.43 -42.17 1.50
CA PRO A 29 -16.81 -42.28 0.16
C PRO A 29 -16.71 -40.92 -0.60
N PRO A 30 -16.14 -40.88 -1.84
CA PRO A 30 -16.00 -39.64 -2.61
C PRO A 30 -17.36 -39.16 -3.13
N ALA A 31 -17.68 -37.89 -2.86
CA ALA A 31 -18.91 -37.29 -3.36
C ALA A 31 -18.80 -37.07 -4.87
N ALA A 32 -19.61 -37.83 -5.59
CA ALA A 32 -19.87 -37.70 -7.01
C ALA A 32 -20.39 -36.30 -7.35
N SER A 33 -19.93 -35.85 -8.51
CA SER A 33 -20.52 -34.88 -9.42
C SER A 33 -22.02 -34.60 -9.22
N ALA A 34 -22.33 -33.41 -8.71
CA ALA A 34 -23.61 -32.75 -8.92
C ALA A 34 -23.42 -31.62 -9.93
N VAL A 35 -23.72 -31.91 -11.19
CA VAL A 35 -23.93 -30.89 -12.22
C VAL A 35 -25.29 -30.25 -11.93
N LYS A 36 -25.30 -28.94 -11.60
CA LYS A 36 -26.46 -28.07 -11.83
C LYS A 36 -26.01 -26.77 -12.51
N PRO A 37 -26.84 -26.24 -13.43
CA PRO A 37 -26.37 -25.40 -14.52
C PRO A 37 -26.25 -23.92 -14.13
N ALA A 38 -25.26 -23.27 -14.76
CA ALA A 38 -25.09 -21.85 -15.05
C ALA A 38 -25.94 -20.85 -14.24
N SER A 39 -25.32 -20.19 -13.26
CA SER A 39 -25.65 -18.79 -12.94
C SER A 39 -24.45 -17.91 -13.27
N LYS A 40 -24.58 -17.26 -14.43
CA LYS A 40 -24.00 -15.99 -14.85
C LYS A 40 -22.58 -15.70 -14.34
N LYS A 41 -21.62 -15.78 -15.27
CA LYS A 41 -20.35 -15.06 -15.20
C LYS A 41 -20.62 -13.61 -14.82
N THR A 42 -20.58 -13.29 -13.53
CA THR A 42 -20.34 -11.93 -13.08
C THR A 42 -18.92 -11.63 -13.55
N ARG A 43 -18.84 -10.84 -14.63
CA ARG A 43 -17.63 -10.21 -15.11
C ARG A 43 -16.96 -9.63 -13.87
N LYS A 44 -15.90 -10.27 -13.36
CA LYS A 44 -15.13 -9.77 -12.23
C LYS A 44 -14.62 -8.41 -12.68
N GLU A 45 -15.32 -7.37 -12.24
CA GLU A 45 -14.93 -6.00 -12.50
C GLU A 45 -13.50 -5.87 -11.98
N HIS A 46 -12.60 -5.62 -12.91
CA HIS A 46 -11.17 -5.65 -12.65
C HIS A 46 -10.91 -4.56 -11.62
N LYS A 47 -10.62 -4.95 -10.37
CA LYS A 47 -10.29 -3.99 -9.31
C LYS A 47 -9.17 -3.09 -9.84
N VAL A 48 -9.42 -1.78 -9.86
CA VAL A 48 -8.45 -0.78 -10.32
C VAL A 48 -7.19 -0.92 -9.46
N LYS A 49 -6.03 -1.14 -10.10
CA LYS A 49 -4.75 -1.24 -9.40
C LYS A 49 -4.44 0.13 -8.79
N VAL A 50 -4.26 0.17 -7.47
CA VAL A 50 -3.86 1.39 -6.76
C VAL A 50 -2.34 1.44 -6.67
N VAL A 51 -1.73 2.49 -7.24
CA VAL A 51 -0.30 2.76 -7.13
C VAL A 51 -0.11 3.93 -6.16
N ARG A 52 0.78 3.75 -5.18
CA ARG A 52 1.20 4.81 -4.27
C ARG A 52 2.55 5.33 -4.72
N ASP A 53 2.56 6.58 -5.18
CA ASP A 53 3.78 7.29 -5.54
C ASP A 53 4.06 8.42 -4.54
N SER A 54 5.33 8.67 -4.25
CA SER A 54 5.78 9.70 -3.32
C SER A 54 6.64 10.72 -4.08
N PHE A 55 6.16 11.95 -4.19
CA PHE A 55 6.84 13.02 -4.94
C PHE A 55 7.74 13.87 -4.04
N THR A 56 8.89 14.27 -4.58
CA THR A 56 9.73 15.36 -4.06
C THR A 56 9.33 16.65 -4.78
N MET A 57 9.04 17.71 -4.03
CA MET A 57 8.61 19.02 -4.57
C MET A 57 9.17 20.17 -3.73
N PRO A 58 9.32 21.40 -4.27
CA PRO A 58 9.74 22.56 -3.50
C PRO A 58 8.72 22.89 -2.40
N GLN A 59 9.20 23.54 -1.33
CA GLN A 59 8.34 23.87 -0.19
C GLN A 59 7.18 24.79 -0.59
N ASP A 60 7.43 25.77 -1.46
CA ASP A 60 6.41 26.72 -1.91
C ASP A 60 5.28 26.03 -2.69
N GLU A 61 5.62 25.09 -3.57
CA GLU A 61 4.60 24.30 -4.28
C GLU A 61 3.85 23.35 -3.35
N TYR A 62 4.50 22.83 -2.31
CA TYR A 62 3.83 22.01 -1.32
C TYR A 62 2.81 22.82 -0.50
N ARG A 63 3.11 24.08 -0.20
CA ARG A 63 2.17 24.99 0.48
C ARG A 63 0.92 25.26 -0.36
N LYS A 64 1.05 25.42 -1.68
CA LYS A 64 -0.11 25.57 -2.58
C LYS A 64 -1.11 24.42 -2.46
N ILE A 65 -0.64 23.18 -2.20
CA ILE A 65 -1.55 22.05 -1.95
C ILE A 65 -2.35 22.25 -0.66
N ALA A 66 -1.75 22.82 0.39
CA ALA A 66 -2.43 23.13 1.64
C ALA A 66 -3.46 24.26 1.43
N GLU A 67 -3.08 25.33 0.75
CA GLU A 67 -3.97 26.45 0.40
C GLU A 67 -5.20 25.97 -0.39
N ILE A 68 -5.00 25.11 -1.40
CA ILE A 68 -6.12 24.53 -2.16
C ILE A 68 -7.04 23.71 -1.25
N LYS A 69 -6.48 22.96 -0.30
CA LYS A 69 -7.29 22.20 0.66
C LYS A 69 -8.10 23.13 1.56
N GLU A 70 -7.50 24.22 2.03
CA GLU A 70 -8.17 25.23 2.85
C GLU A 70 -9.30 25.92 2.07
N ALA A 71 -9.04 26.35 0.84
CA ALA A 71 -10.06 26.94 -0.03
C ALA A 71 -11.23 25.98 -0.30
N CYS A 72 -10.96 24.68 -0.45
CA CYS A 72 -12.02 23.68 -0.55
C CYS A 72 -12.79 23.48 0.76
N LEU A 73 -12.11 23.53 1.91
CA LEU A 73 -12.75 23.42 3.22
C LEU A 73 -13.69 24.59 3.49
N GLU A 74 -13.33 25.81 3.06
CA GLU A 74 -14.20 26.99 3.12
C GLU A 74 -15.50 26.79 2.32
N GLN A 75 -15.45 26.00 1.24
CA GLN A 75 -16.63 25.59 0.47
C GLN A 75 -17.32 24.33 1.01
N GLY A 76 -16.92 23.84 2.19
CA GLY A 76 -17.46 22.64 2.84
C GLY A 76 -16.95 21.32 2.27
N LEU A 77 -15.97 21.34 1.37
CA LEU A 77 -15.41 20.15 0.74
C LEU A 77 -14.17 19.67 1.49
N HIS A 78 -14.28 18.52 2.14
CA HIS A 78 -13.16 17.86 2.82
C HIS A 78 -12.32 17.04 1.84
N VAL A 79 -11.25 17.64 1.31
CA VAL A 79 -10.37 17.00 0.31
C VAL A 79 -9.06 16.48 0.91
N LYS A 80 -8.67 15.28 0.45
CA LYS A 80 -7.35 14.70 0.78
C LYS A 80 -6.27 15.18 -0.20
N LYS A 81 -5.00 15.14 0.22
CA LYS A 81 -3.86 15.46 -0.66
C LYS A 81 -3.90 14.68 -1.98
N SER A 82 -4.20 13.38 -1.92
CA SER A 82 -4.26 12.54 -3.12
C SER A 82 -5.42 12.89 -4.06
N GLU A 83 -6.48 13.54 -3.58
CA GLU A 83 -7.61 13.98 -4.40
C GLU A 83 -7.29 15.28 -5.12
N VAL A 84 -6.66 16.23 -4.44
CA VAL A 84 -6.15 17.47 -5.07
C VAL A 84 -5.21 17.14 -6.22
N LEU A 85 -4.28 16.21 -6.02
CA LEU A 85 -3.36 15.78 -7.09
C LEU A 85 -4.09 15.12 -8.26
N ARG A 86 -5.07 14.25 -7.99
CA ARG A 86 -5.87 13.61 -9.04
C ARG A 86 -6.72 14.63 -9.81
N ALA A 87 -7.32 15.60 -9.13
CA ALA A 87 -8.07 16.69 -9.75
C ALA A 87 -7.16 17.57 -10.62
N GLY A 88 -5.96 17.91 -10.14
CA GLY A 88 -4.94 18.62 -10.90
C GLY A 88 -4.56 17.90 -12.19
N LEU A 89 -4.35 16.58 -12.14
CA LEU A 89 -4.07 15.78 -13.35
C LEU A 89 -5.24 15.81 -14.34
N GLN A 90 -6.48 15.69 -13.86
CA GLN A 90 -7.66 15.78 -14.73
C GLN A 90 -7.83 17.17 -15.35
N ALA A 91 -7.50 18.24 -14.62
CA ALA A 91 -7.51 19.60 -15.15
C ALA A 91 -6.42 19.79 -16.21
N LEU A 92 -5.19 19.32 -15.95
CA LEU A 92 -4.08 19.37 -16.89
C LEU A 92 -4.38 18.58 -18.19
N ALA A 93 -5.05 17.44 -18.08
CA ALA A 93 -5.44 16.62 -19.23
C ALA A 93 -6.47 17.30 -20.16
N LYS A 94 -7.17 18.32 -19.69
CA LYS A 94 -8.13 19.10 -20.49
C LYS A 94 -7.48 20.29 -21.21
N LEU A 95 -6.23 20.64 -20.87
CA LEU A 95 -5.52 21.76 -21.50
C LEU A 95 -5.08 21.41 -22.92
N GLY A 96 -5.05 22.41 -23.80
CA GLY A 96 -4.50 22.25 -25.16
C GLY A 96 -2.96 22.09 -25.14
N ALA A 97 -2.40 21.50 -26.20
CA ALA A 97 -0.96 21.18 -26.29
C ALA A 97 -0.04 22.39 -26.03
N ALA A 98 -0.39 23.57 -26.55
CA ALA A 98 0.37 24.80 -26.33
C ALA A 98 0.35 25.26 -24.86
N GLN A 99 -0.83 25.20 -24.22
CA GLN A 99 -1.00 25.56 -22.81
C GLN A 99 -0.25 24.57 -21.90
N LEU A 100 -0.32 23.27 -22.21
CA LEU A 100 0.41 22.25 -21.48
C LEU A 100 1.93 22.47 -21.57
N LYS A 101 2.45 22.78 -22.76
CA LYS A 101 3.88 23.07 -22.95
C LYS A 101 4.34 24.26 -22.12
N ASN A 102 3.55 25.33 -22.09
CA ASN A 102 3.84 26.50 -21.28
C ASN A 102 3.77 26.19 -19.78
N ALA A 103 2.72 25.48 -19.34
CA ALA A 103 2.53 25.09 -17.95
C ALA A 103 3.70 24.23 -17.43
N LEU A 104 4.17 23.27 -18.22
CA LEU A 104 5.31 22.42 -17.86
C LEU A 104 6.66 23.13 -18.02
N GLY A 105 6.78 24.06 -18.98
CA GLY A 105 8.01 24.81 -19.23
C GLY A 105 8.39 25.77 -18.10
N ASN A 106 7.39 26.27 -17.37
CA ASN A 106 7.61 27.15 -16.21
C ASN A 106 7.96 26.41 -14.91
N LEU A 107 7.96 25.07 -14.92
CA LEU A 107 8.30 24.29 -13.74
C LEU A 107 9.82 24.23 -13.57
N GLU A 108 10.28 24.53 -12.36
CA GLU A 108 11.70 24.44 -12.02
C GLU A 108 12.09 22.95 -11.93
N LYS A 109 13.12 22.56 -12.69
CA LYS A 109 13.57 21.16 -12.70
C LYS A 109 14.26 20.85 -11.37
N ILE A 110 13.58 20.11 -10.52
CA ILE A 110 14.17 19.56 -9.29
C ILE A 110 15.23 18.54 -9.70
N LYS A 111 16.50 18.77 -9.32
CA LYS A 111 17.56 17.77 -9.41
C LYS A 111 17.26 16.66 -8.40
N THR A 112 16.43 15.70 -8.78
CA THR A 112 16.12 14.54 -7.94
C THR A 112 17.19 13.46 -8.13
N GLY A 113 17.92 13.18 -7.05
CA GLY A 113 18.54 11.88 -6.81
C GLY A 113 17.70 11.12 -5.79
N ARG A 114 17.79 9.78 -5.76
CA ARG A 114 17.26 9.01 -4.62
C ARG A 114 17.91 9.56 -3.35
N PRO A 115 17.15 9.96 -2.31
CA PRO A 115 17.75 10.27 -1.02
C PRO A 115 18.57 9.05 -0.57
N LYS A 116 19.86 9.26 -0.28
CA LYS A 116 20.74 8.23 0.27
C LYS A 116 20.26 7.94 1.68
N LYS A 117 19.35 6.96 1.81
CA LYS A 117 18.81 6.42 3.06
C LYS A 117 17.96 7.41 3.86
N HIS A 118 16.68 7.08 3.98
CA HIS A 118 15.99 7.09 5.27
C HIS A 118 15.53 5.66 5.53
#